data_AF-A0A443RXR0-F1
#
_entry.id   AF-A0A443RXR0-F1
#
_cell.length_a   1.000
_cell.length_b   1.000
_cell.length_c   1.000
_cell.angle_alpha   90.00
_cell.angle_beta   90.00
_cell.angle_gamma   90.00
#
_symmetry.space_group_name_H-M   'P 1'
#
loop_
_entity.id
_entity.type
_entity.pdbx_description
1 polymer ?
#
loop_
_entity_poly.entity_id
_entity_poly.type
_entity_poly.pdbx_seq_one_letter_code
_entity_poly.pdbx_strand_id
1 'polypeptide(L)'
;MSAVLCCGPVFDPNCLLEDSSIYDWLYNLLDSKEERIRVLGHETVVLLLDYNPEIGSLLDWLVDCCFTKNIQVSDSCFSALATIFSLREYPCDHYIAIINVTLMNVGCPREDTRRLALQLLQILDHRFFGSNTNTVLHIQLDESDEDTILPSDEEVVRIRCPLTTVQLRKKPPFDIFEPLLCGTYPCTQVQLSKRLSKLHPQLTMAMFSEITYRFQTARAPICRNLLEYLVPWLYNMELVDPLTPSQNSQIIAPFNNAISQDDSEAGEEGWGSAEATEMILNNLFYITIKFGDDYPKEVESVWCCLCSSWPNNLRVIIRYLFIVTGLAPNELLPYSKRVVLFIAREKPERLIDEMMTELQTVESLNCMVERTETPPFFRITNTRKGSGHSEEETAVNNNTGVIQATVNFEQG
;
A
#
# COMPACT_ATOMS: atom_id res chain seq x y z
N MET A 1 -30.76 26.62 9.42
CA MET A 1 -29.61 25.85 9.92
C MET A 1 -28.38 26.09 9.06
N SER A 2 -28.40 25.73 7.76
CA SER A 2 -27.27 25.96 6.83
C SER A 2 -26.75 27.41 6.85
N ALA A 3 -27.65 28.39 6.75
CA ALA A 3 -27.26 29.81 6.79
C ALA A 3 -26.52 30.22 8.08
N VAL A 4 -26.80 29.58 9.23
CA VAL A 4 -26.11 29.89 10.50
C VAL A 4 -24.74 29.21 10.54
N LEU A 5 -24.66 27.97 10.06
CA LEU A 5 -23.41 27.20 9.96
C LEU A 5 -22.43 27.80 8.94
N CYS A 6 -22.92 28.51 7.93
CA CYS A 6 -22.12 29.15 6.89
C CYS A 6 -21.61 30.56 7.29
N CYS A 7 -21.93 31.07 8.48
CA CYS A 7 -21.58 32.43 8.90
C CYS A 7 -20.27 32.54 9.70
N GLY A 8 -19.56 31.44 9.93
CA GLY A 8 -18.32 31.45 10.70
C GLY A 8 -18.04 30.11 11.41
N PRO A 9 -17.11 30.10 12.38
CA PRO A 9 -16.79 28.91 13.15
C PRO A 9 -18.01 28.43 13.95
N VAL A 10 -18.15 27.12 14.11
CA VAL A 10 -19.27 26.54 14.85
C VAL A 10 -19.17 26.92 16.33
N PHE A 11 -20.28 27.42 16.88
CA PHE A 11 -20.33 27.89 18.27
C PHE A 11 -20.04 26.79 19.31
N ASP A 12 -20.46 25.55 19.02
CA ASP A 12 -20.16 24.37 19.84
C ASP A 12 -19.38 23.35 19.00
N PRO A 13 -18.05 23.22 19.21
CA PRO A 13 -17.22 22.29 18.43
C PRO A 13 -17.62 20.83 18.66
N ASN A 14 -18.31 20.51 19.76
CA ASN A 14 -18.81 19.15 20.02
C ASN A 14 -19.85 18.69 18.99
N CYS A 15 -20.51 19.64 18.32
CA CYS A 15 -21.46 19.34 17.24
C CYS A 15 -20.77 18.78 15.98
N LEU A 16 -19.44 18.86 15.87
CA LEU A 16 -18.66 18.35 14.74
C LEU A 16 -17.72 17.20 15.15
N LEU A 17 -17.90 16.64 16.34
CA LEU A 17 -17.20 15.43 16.77
C LEU A 17 -17.84 14.18 16.16
N GLU A 18 -17.10 13.07 16.20
CA GLU A 18 -17.54 11.73 15.81
C GLU A 18 -18.92 11.43 16.42
N ASP A 19 -19.85 10.90 15.61
CA ASP A 19 -21.25 10.57 15.95
C ASP A 19 -22.27 11.71 16.05
N SER A 20 -21.93 12.92 15.58
CA SER A 20 -22.92 14.00 15.54
C SER A 20 -24.04 13.79 14.51
N SER A 21 -25.28 14.06 14.93
CA SER A 21 -26.47 14.09 14.05
C SER A 21 -26.37 15.08 12.87
N ILE A 22 -25.40 16.00 12.90
CA ILE A 22 -25.14 16.93 11.80
C ILE A 22 -24.70 16.18 10.54
N TYR A 23 -24.00 15.05 10.68
CA TYR A 23 -23.53 14.26 9.55
C TYR A 23 -24.67 13.59 8.80
N ASP A 24 -25.67 13.07 9.51
CA ASP A 24 -26.88 12.53 8.90
C ASP A 24 -27.68 13.64 8.20
N TRP A 25 -27.75 14.82 8.79
CA TRP A 25 -28.39 15.98 8.18
C TRP A 25 -27.66 16.43 6.91
N LEU A 26 -26.33 16.55 6.94
CA LEU A 26 -25.50 16.88 5.76
C LEU A 26 -25.64 15.82 4.68
N TYR A 27 -25.63 14.54 5.05
CA TYR A 27 -25.86 13.44 4.13
C TYR A 27 -27.21 13.57 3.41
N ASN A 28 -28.31 13.83 4.15
CA ASN A 28 -29.63 14.01 3.56
C ASN A 28 -29.73 15.22 2.63
N LEU A 29 -28.97 16.29 2.88
CA LEU A 29 -28.88 17.43 1.95
C LEU A 29 -28.18 17.05 0.65
N LEU A 30 -27.04 16.34 0.74
CA LEU A 30 -26.25 15.91 -0.42
C LEU A 30 -26.97 14.82 -1.24
N ASP A 31 -27.74 13.95 -0.58
CA ASP A 31 -28.51 12.87 -1.21
C ASP A 31 -29.88 13.33 -1.74
N SER A 32 -30.27 14.58 -1.50
CA SER A 32 -31.56 15.11 -1.93
C SER A 32 -31.77 14.98 -3.44
N LYS A 33 -33.02 14.73 -3.87
CA LYS A 33 -33.39 14.71 -5.28
C LYS A 33 -33.45 16.11 -5.91
N GLU A 34 -33.55 17.15 -5.08
CA GLU A 34 -33.67 18.52 -5.54
C GLU A 34 -32.28 19.16 -5.68
N GLU A 35 -31.93 19.55 -6.91
CA GLU A 35 -30.61 20.10 -7.24
C GLU A 35 -30.22 21.31 -6.37
N ARG A 36 -31.17 22.20 -6.09
CA ARG A 36 -30.91 23.38 -5.25
C ARG A 36 -30.50 23.01 -3.83
N ILE A 37 -31.10 21.97 -3.27
CA ILE A 37 -30.76 21.47 -1.93
C ILE A 37 -29.37 20.85 -1.96
N ARG A 38 -29.03 20.11 -3.02
CA ARG A 38 -27.68 19.53 -3.19
C ARG A 38 -26.60 20.59 -3.28
N VAL A 39 -26.81 21.60 -4.12
CA VAL A 39 -25.87 22.73 -4.27
C VAL A 39 -25.68 23.45 -2.93
N LEU A 40 -26.77 23.73 -2.22
CA LEU A 40 -26.70 24.32 -0.88
C LEU A 40 -25.96 23.41 0.11
N GLY A 41 -26.19 22.10 0.06
CA GLY A 41 -25.50 21.12 0.89
C GLY A 41 -23.99 21.11 0.62
N HIS A 42 -23.60 21.12 -0.66
CA HIS A 42 -22.19 21.21 -1.08
C HIS A 42 -21.53 22.50 -0.60
N GLU A 43 -22.16 23.66 -0.83
CA GLU A 43 -21.65 24.95 -0.35
C GLU A 43 -21.52 24.96 1.19
N THR A 44 -22.49 24.38 1.89
CA THR A 44 -22.46 24.27 3.36
C THR A 44 -21.26 23.46 3.83
N VAL A 45 -20.97 22.32 3.18
CA VAL A 45 -19.82 21.46 3.51
C VAL A 45 -18.50 22.20 3.27
N VAL A 46 -18.36 22.89 2.14
CA VAL A 46 -17.15 23.68 1.82
C VAL A 46 -16.93 24.75 2.88
N LEU A 47 -17.96 25.52 3.22
CA LEU A 47 -17.84 26.58 4.22
C LEU A 47 -17.59 26.03 5.62
N LEU A 48 -18.17 24.88 5.99
CA LEU A 48 -17.89 24.23 7.28
C LEU A 48 -16.42 23.81 7.40
N LEU A 49 -15.84 23.24 6.35
CA LEU A 49 -14.40 22.95 6.32
C LEU A 49 -13.57 24.23 6.39
N ASP A 50 -13.96 25.28 5.66
CA ASP A 50 -13.22 26.53 5.66
C ASP A 50 -13.24 27.21 7.04
N TYR A 51 -14.37 27.26 7.72
CA TYR A 51 -14.43 27.92 9.02
C TYR A 51 -13.89 27.10 10.20
N ASN A 52 -13.71 25.78 10.03
CA ASN A 52 -13.32 24.88 11.13
C ASN A 52 -12.14 23.95 10.76
N PRO A 53 -10.95 24.50 10.36
CA PRO A 53 -9.77 23.70 9.99
C PRO A 53 -9.32 22.71 11.07
N GLU A 54 -9.41 23.13 12.33
CA GLU A 54 -8.86 22.39 13.48
C GLU A 54 -9.64 21.10 13.80
N ILE A 55 -10.83 20.91 13.24
CA ILE A 55 -11.70 19.76 13.53
C ILE A 55 -11.52 18.71 12.44
N GLY A 56 -10.65 17.73 12.71
CA GLY A 56 -10.33 16.63 11.78
C GLY A 56 -11.52 15.72 11.45
N SER A 57 -12.45 15.51 12.38
CA SER A 57 -13.56 14.55 12.23
C SER A 57 -14.47 14.85 11.02
N LEU A 58 -14.68 16.13 10.67
CA LEU A 58 -15.44 16.51 9.47
C LEU A 58 -14.69 16.15 8.18
N LEU A 59 -13.36 16.32 8.17
CA LEU A 59 -12.53 15.92 7.04
C LEU A 59 -12.58 14.39 6.87
N ASP A 60 -12.40 13.66 7.96
CA ASP A 60 -12.41 12.19 7.95
C ASP A 60 -13.77 11.65 7.46
N TRP A 61 -14.88 12.23 7.94
CA TRP A 61 -16.22 11.91 7.46
C TRP A 61 -16.40 12.14 5.95
N LEU A 62 -15.86 13.23 5.40
CA LEU A 62 -15.93 13.51 3.96
C LEU A 62 -15.14 12.51 3.14
N VAL A 63 -13.94 12.15 3.61
CA VAL A 63 -13.12 11.13 2.96
C VAL A 63 -13.85 9.79 3.00
N ASP A 64 -14.40 9.39 4.15
CA ASP A 64 -15.23 8.18 4.28
C ASP A 64 -16.43 8.18 3.35
N CYS A 65 -17.08 9.34 3.17
CA CYS A 65 -18.21 9.45 2.26
C CYS A 65 -17.84 9.12 0.82
N CYS A 66 -16.61 9.42 0.39
CA CYS A 66 -16.15 9.13 -0.97
C CYS A 66 -16.05 7.61 -1.23
N PHE A 67 -15.67 6.82 -0.22
CA PHE A 67 -15.56 5.37 -0.34
C PHE A 67 -16.91 4.66 -0.14
N THR A 68 -17.72 5.11 0.81
CA THR A 68 -18.88 4.36 1.34
C THR A 68 -20.23 4.78 0.75
N LYS A 69 -20.46 6.08 0.49
CA LYS A 69 -21.78 6.61 0.11
C LYS A 69 -22.02 6.47 -1.40
N ASN A 70 -23.23 6.81 -1.85
CA ASN A 70 -23.58 6.70 -3.26
C ASN A 70 -22.73 7.63 -4.14
N ILE A 71 -22.82 7.43 -5.46
CA ILE A 71 -21.98 8.13 -6.45
C ILE A 71 -22.16 9.64 -6.35
N GLN A 72 -23.40 10.10 -6.19
CA GLN A 72 -23.74 11.51 -6.12
C GLN A 72 -23.11 12.20 -4.91
N VAL A 73 -23.34 11.67 -3.71
CA VAL A 73 -22.77 12.22 -2.46
C VAL A 73 -21.25 12.16 -2.51
N SER A 74 -20.69 11.05 -3.00
CA SER A 74 -19.24 10.87 -3.17
C SER A 74 -18.62 11.94 -4.07
N ASP A 75 -19.23 12.27 -5.21
CA ASP A 75 -18.73 13.31 -6.11
C ASP A 75 -18.81 14.70 -5.46
N SER A 76 -19.90 15.00 -4.75
CA SER A 76 -20.05 16.27 -4.03
C SER A 76 -19.02 16.40 -2.90
N CYS A 77 -18.82 15.36 -2.09
CA CYS A 77 -17.81 15.36 -1.03
C CYS A 77 -16.41 15.53 -1.61
N PHE A 78 -16.06 14.79 -2.66
CA PHE A 78 -14.76 14.92 -3.31
C PHE A 78 -14.54 16.30 -3.93
N SER A 79 -15.56 16.88 -4.56
CA SER A 79 -15.51 18.24 -5.08
C SER A 79 -15.29 19.27 -3.97
N ALA A 80 -15.92 19.09 -2.80
CA ALA A 80 -15.70 19.96 -1.64
C ALA A 80 -14.26 19.86 -1.12
N LEU A 81 -13.72 18.64 -1.02
CA LEU A 81 -12.31 18.39 -0.68
C LEU A 81 -11.37 19.09 -1.66
N ALA A 82 -11.54 18.86 -2.96
CA ALA A 82 -10.71 19.48 -4.01
C ALA A 82 -10.77 21.01 -3.95
N THR A 83 -11.93 21.58 -3.68
CA THR A 83 -12.11 23.04 -3.56
C THR A 83 -11.31 23.60 -2.38
N ILE A 84 -11.44 22.99 -1.19
CA ILE A 84 -10.78 23.49 0.02
C ILE A 84 -9.27 23.36 -0.06
N PHE A 85 -8.78 22.21 -0.52
CA PHE A 85 -7.35 22.02 -0.72
C PHE A 85 -6.80 22.94 -1.82
N SER A 86 -7.59 23.35 -2.81
CA SER A 86 -7.13 24.33 -3.80
C SER A 86 -7.05 25.76 -3.26
N LEU A 87 -7.90 26.12 -2.30
CA LEU A 87 -8.00 27.50 -1.79
C LEU A 87 -6.97 27.85 -0.72
N ARG A 88 -6.56 26.88 0.10
CA ARG A 88 -5.63 27.11 1.22
C ARG A 88 -4.78 25.91 1.54
N GLU A 89 -3.73 26.14 2.32
CA GLU A 89 -3.01 25.09 3.05
C GLU A 89 -3.87 24.62 4.21
N TYR A 90 -4.61 23.53 3.99
CA TYR A 90 -5.44 22.93 5.02
C TYR A 90 -4.55 22.11 5.97
N PRO A 91 -4.60 22.32 7.29
CA PRO A 91 -3.86 21.49 8.23
C PRO A 91 -4.48 20.09 8.22
N CYS A 92 -3.80 19.14 7.58
CA CYS A 92 -4.24 17.74 7.58
C CYS A 92 -3.08 16.82 7.94
N ASP A 93 -3.20 16.18 9.11
CA ASP A 93 -2.25 15.14 9.53
C ASP A 93 -2.44 13.85 8.70
N HIS A 94 -3.66 13.60 8.21
CA HIS A 94 -4.04 12.43 7.39
C HIS A 94 -3.84 12.64 5.88
N TYR A 95 -2.72 13.20 5.44
CA TYR A 95 -2.47 13.43 4.01
C TYR A 95 -2.52 12.15 3.15
N ILE A 96 -2.20 10.99 3.73
CA ILE A 96 -2.30 9.67 3.07
C ILE A 96 -3.74 9.34 2.67
N ALA A 97 -4.71 9.63 3.54
CA ALA A 97 -6.12 9.44 3.23
C ALA A 97 -6.57 10.32 2.05
N ILE A 98 -6.05 11.55 1.98
CA ILE A 98 -6.31 12.50 0.89
C ILE A 98 -5.65 12.03 -0.41
N ILE A 99 -4.42 11.52 -0.36
CA ILE A 99 -3.76 10.91 -1.53
C ILE A 99 -4.56 9.71 -2.02
N ASN A 100 -4.99 8.82 -1.11
CA ASN A 100 -5.72 7.61 -1.45
C ASN A 100 -7.08 7.94 -2.12
N VAL A 101 -7.88 8.84 -1.54
CA VAL A 101 -9.17 9.24 -2.14
C VAL A 101 -8.97 9.97 -3.47
N THR A 102 -7.89 10.73 -3.61
CA THR A 102 -7.55 11.40 -4.88
C THR A 102 -7.18 10.37 -5.94
N LEU A 103 -6.27 9.45 -5.64
CA LEU A 103 -5.85 8.37 -6.53
C LEU A 103 -7.05 7.49 -6.93
N MET A 104 -7.95 7.20 -6.00
CA MET A 104 -9.22 6.51 -6.27
C MET A 104 -10.06 7.27 -7.32
N ASN A 105 -10.22 8.58 -7.16
CA ASN A 105 -11.04 9.41 -8.05
C ASN A 105 -10.38 9.69 -9.42
N VAL A 106 -9.06 9.54 -9.56
CA VAL A 106 -8.42 9.60 -10.90
C VAL A 106 -8.88 8.44 -11.81
N GLY A 107 -9.21 7.29 -11.23
CA GLY A 107 -9.77 6.15 -11.96
C GLY A 107 -11.25 6.29 -12.34
N CYS A 108 -11.92 7.39 -11.98
CA CYS A 108 -13.35 7.54 -12.24
C CYS A 108 -13.67 7.74 -13.73
N PRO A 109 -14.76 7.12 -14.24
CA PRO A 109 -15.19 7.30 -15.63
C PRO A 109 -15.76 8.71 -15.89
N ARG A 110 -16.13 9.43 -14.83
CA ARG A 110 -16.69 10.78 -14.90
C ARG A 110 -15.56 11.79 -15.09
N GLU A 111 -15.60 12.53 -16.19
CA GLU A 111 -14.50 13.40 -16.61
C GLU A 111 -14.25 14.54 -15.61
N ASP A 112 -15.30 15.14 -15.05
CA ASP A 112 -15.18 16.28 -14.13
C ASP A 112 -14.51 15.88 -12.81
N THR A 113 -14.97 14.79 -12.18
CA THR A 113 -14.36 14.24 -10.96
C THR A 113 -12.91 13.85 -11.22
N ARG A 114 -12.63 13.18 -12.33
CA ARG A 114 -11.26 12.79 -12.72
C ARG A 114 -10.35 14.00 -12.92
N ARG A 115 -10.83 15.06 -13.58
CA ARG A 115 -10.07 16.29 -13.80
C ARG A 115 -9.74 16.98 -12.47
N LEU A 116 -10.72 17.10 -11.58
CA LEU A 116 -10.50 17.62 -10.22
C LEU A 116 -9.50 16.78 -9.45
N ALA A 117 -9.53 15.45 -9.59
CA ALA A 117 -8.61 14.55 -8.92
C ALA A 117 -7.17 14.71 -9.41
N LEU A 118 -6.96 14.85 -10.72
CA LEU A 118 -5.63 15.12 -11.28
C LEU A 118 -5.08 16.46 -10.78
N GLN A 119 -5.91 17.51 -10.75
CA GLN A 119 -5.53 18.82 -10.22
C GLN A 119 -5.19 18.76 -8.73
N LEU A 120 -6.02 18.10 -7.94
CA LEU A 120 -5.75 17.91 -6.51
C LEU A 120 -4.45 17.12 -6.30
N LEU A 121 -4.21 16.06 -7.07
CA LEU A 121 -2.99 15.27 -6.96
C LEU A 121 -1.74 16.10 -7.25
N GLN A 122 -1.77 17.00 -8.23
CA GLN A 122 -0.68 17.95 -8.50
C GLN A 122 -0.44 18.91 -7.33
N ILE A 123 -1.52 19.42 -6.74
CA ILE A 123 -1.43 20.32 -5.58
C ILE A 123 -0.82 19.59 -4.38
N LEU A 124 -1.25 18.34 -4.13
CA LEU A 124 -0.69 17.51 -3.08
C LEU A 124 0.79 17.22 -3.33
N ASP A 125 1.15 16.90 -4.58
CA ASP A 125 2.53 16.62 -4.97
C ASP A 125 3.45 17.81 -4.68
N HIS A 126 3.08 19.01 -5.15
CA HIS A 126 3.86 20.21 -4.89
C HIS A 126 3.96 20.54 -3.39
N ARG A 127 2.86 20.40 -2.64
CA ARG A 127 2.80 20.80 -1.22
C ARG A 127 3.53 19.82 -0.30
N PHE A 128 3.39 18.53 -0.53
CA PHE A 128 3.90 17.50 0.37
C PHE A 128 5.24 16.92 -0.11
N PHE A 129 5.50 16.90 -1.41
CA PHE A 129 6.72 16.33 -2.00
C PHE A 129 7.69 17.39 -2.56
N GLY A 130 7.17 18.52 -3.04
CA GLY A 130 7.95 19.58 -3.70
C GLY A 130 8.96 20.32 -2.81
N SER A 131 8.80 20.34 -1.49
CA SER A 131 9.77 20.98 -0.59
C SER A 131 11.13 20.25 -0.51
N ASN A 132 11.20 19.00 -0.97
CA ASN A 132 12.41 18.17 -0.87
C ASN A 132 13.12 17.92 -2.22
N THR A 133 12.63 18.47 -3.33
CA THR A 133 13.26 18.30 -4.65
C THR A 133 13.66 19.65 -5.25
N ASN A 134 14.75 20.23 -4.74
CA ASN A 134 15.61 21.10 -5.56
C ASN A 134 16.39 20.23 -6.57
N THR A 135 15.65 19.55 -7.44
CA THR A 135 16.19 18.85 -8.60
C THR A 135 15.32 19.26 -9.76
N VAL A 136 15.58 20.47 -10.24
CA VAL A 136 15.28 20.87 -11.61
C VAL A 136 15.84 19.76 -12.49
N LEU A 137 14.97 18.91 -13.02
CA LEU A 137 15.33 18.00 -14.10
C LEU A 137 15.57 18.87 -15.33
N HIS A 138 16.82 19.32 -15.49
CA HIS A 138 17.33 19.82 -16.76
C HIS A 138 17.21 18.67 -17.78
N ILE A 139 16.09 18.64 -18.50
CA ILE A 139 16.01 17.89 -19.75
C ILE A 139 16.67 18.79 -20.79
N GLN A 140 17.96 18.58 -21.02
CA GLN A 140 18.63 19.04 -22.22
C GLN A 140 18.03 18.28 -23.41
N LEU A 141 17.19 18.97 -24.18
CA LEU A 141 16.91 18.60 -25.56
C LEU A 141 17.84 19.43 -26.43
N ASP A 142 18.74 18.73 -27.14
CA ASP A 142 19.49 19.27 -28.27
C ASP A 142 18.51 19.75 -29.33
N GLU A 143 18.42 21.06 -29.55
CA GLU A 143 18.03 21.63 -30.83
C GLU A 143 19.01 22.75 -31.22
N SER A 144 19.50 22.60 -32.45
CA SER A 144 20.46 23.40 -33.19
C SER A 144 20.05 24.87 -33.40
N ASP A 145 21.03 25.76 -33.26
CA ASP A 145 21.26 27.03 -33.97
C ASP A 145 20.04 27.86 -34.44
N GLU A 146 19.76 28.98 -33.76
CA GLU A 146 20.03 30.34 -34.27
C GLU A 146 19.56 31.43 -33.26
N ASP A 147 20.47 32.37 -33.00
CA ASP A 147 20.42 33.68 -32.36
C ASP A 147 19.06 34.28 -31.92
N THR A 148 18.99 34.83 -30.69
CA THR A 148 18.81 36.28 -30.40
C THR A 148 18.55 36.57 -28.90
N ILE A 149 19.57 37.13 -28.23
CA ILE A 149 19.57 38.23 -27.22
C ILE A 149 18.58 38.18 -26.01
N LEU A 150 19.17 38.03 -24.81
CA LEU A 150 18.59 38.30 -23.47
C LEU A 150 18.12 39.77 -23.29
N PRO A 151 17.18 40.02 -22.37
CA PRO A 151 17.65 40.72 -21.17
C PRO A 151 17.07 40.20 -19.84
N SER A 152 17.89 40.43 -18.84
CA SER A 152 17.67 40.41 -17.40
C SER A 152 16.44 41.20 -16.95
N ASP A 153 15.74 40.72 -15.93
CA ASP A 153 15.70 41.36 -14.61
C ASP A 153 14.79 40.56 -13.66
N GLU A 154 15.26 40.43 -12.43
CA GLU A 154 14.58 39.81 -11.29
C GLU A 154 13.35 40.63 -10.88
N GLU A 155 12.15 40.03 -10.90
CA GLU A 155 11.03 40.50 -10.08
C GLU A 155 10.48 39.37 -9.22
N VAL A 156 10.96 39.32 -7.98
CA VAL A 156 10.39 38.54 -6.88
C VAL A 156 9.05 39.19 -6.50
N VAL A 157 7.94 38.71 -7.07
CA VAL A 157 6.59 39.15 -6.69
C VAL A 157 6.19 38.51 -5.35
N ARG A 158 6.46 39.23 -4.24
CA ARG A 158 5.80 38.98 -2.95
C ARG A 158 4.33 39.37 -3.04
N ILE A 159 3.42 38.41 -3.21
CA ILE A 159 1.98 38.69 -3.12
C ILE A 159 1.56 38.65 -1.64
N ARG A 160 1.33 39.85 -1.09
CA ARG A 160 0.59 40.09 0.15
C ARG A 160 -0.90 40.20 -0.23
N CYS A 161 -1.75 39.28 0.23
CA CYS A 161 -3.20 39.40 0.04
C CYS A 161 -3.88 39.90 1.34
N PRO A 162 -4.68 40.99 1.30
CA PRO A 162 -5.55 41.36 2.39
C PRO A 162 -6.88 40.57 2.34
N LEU A 163 -7.43 40.23 3.52
CA LEU A 163 -8.73 39.57 3.69
C LEU A 163 -9.87 40.35 3.01
N THR A 164 -10.73 39.67 2.23
CA THR A 164 -12.21 39.80 2.31
C THR A 164 -12.94 38.82 1.37
N THR A 165 -13.98 38.17 1.92
CA THR A 165 -15.17 37.57 1.26
C THR A 165 -14.96 36.54 0.14
N VAL A 166 -15.18 35.27 0.47
CA VAL A 166 -15.27 34.12 -0.45
C VAL A 166 -16.37 34.37 -1.49
N GLN A 167 -15.97 34.67 -2.74
CA GLN A 167 -16.85 34.57 -3.90
C GLN A 167 -16.53 33.30 -4.68
N LEU A 168 -17.46 32.33 -4.64
CA LEU A 168 -17.44 31.02 -5.30
C LEU A 168 -17.50 31.06 -6.85
N ARG A 169 -17.00 32.12 -7.49
CA ARG A 169 -16.88 32.20 -8.96
C ARG A 169 -15.57 32.86 -9.37
N LYS A 170 -14.46 32.14 -9.28
CA LYS A 170 -13.29 32.40 -10.12
C LYS A 170 -12.72 31.07 -10.63
N LYS A 171 -12.56 31.00 -11.94
CA LYS A 171 -11.83 29.98 -12.69
C LYS A 171 -10.44 29.80 -12.03
N PRO A 172 -9.93 28.57 -11.84
CA PRO A 172 -8.67 28.36 -11.14
C PRO A 172 -7.53 29.12 -11.85
N PRO A 173 -6.71 29.91 -11.14
CA PRO A 173 -5.61 30.65 -11.72
C PRO A 173 -4.33 29.82 -11.56
N PHE A 174 -4.13 28.79 -12.37
CA PHE A 174 -2.82 28.15 -12.46
C PHE A 174 -2.55 27.79 -13.91
N ASP A 175 -1.65 28.58 -14.52
CA ASP A 175 -0.95 28.22 -15.73
C ASP A 175 -0.14 26.94 -15.48
N ILE A 176 -0.04 26.14 -16.53
CA ILE A 176 0.50 24.78 -16.56
C ILE A 176 1.97 24.81 -16.12
N PHE A 177 2.22 24.51 -14.85
CA PHE A 177 3.56 24.24 -14.31
C PHE A 177 3.78 22.74 -14.31
N GLU A 178 4.87 22.33 -14.97
CA GLU A 178 5.14 20.99 -15.48
C GLU A 178 5.31 19.95 -14.35
N PRO A 179 4.25 19.17 -14.06
CA PRO A 179 4.14 18.29 -12.90
C PRO A 179 4.16 16.83 -13.39
N LEU A 180 3.78 15.84 -12.57
CA LEU A 180 3.64 14.40 -12.89
C LEU A 180 2.90 14.02 -14.21
N LEU A 181 2.42 14.99 -14.99
CA LEU A 181 1.46 14.87 -16.08
C LEU A 181 1.92 15.38 -17.46
N CYS A 182 3.15 15.85 -17.67
CA CYS A 182 3.58 16.38 -18.99
C CYS A 182 4.01 15.32 -20.04
N GLY A 183 3.54 14.08 -19.95
CA GLY A 183 4.06 13.07 -20.86
C GLY A 183 3.27 11.78 -20.96
N THR A 184 1.94 11.83 -21.08
CA THR A 184 1.12 10.94 -21.93
C THR A 184 -0.37 10.98 -21.56
N TYR A 185 -1.20 11.23 -22.56
CA TYR A 185 -2.60 10.83 -22.57
C TYR A 185 -2.69 9.33 -22.94
N PRO A 186 -3.53 8.51 -22.28
CA PRO A 186 -4.15 8.67 -20.96
C PRO A 186 -3.35 7.87 -19.91
N CYS A 187 -2.85 8.56 -18.88
CA CYS A 187 -2.25 7.87 -17.73
C CYS A 187 -3.34 7.11 -16.97
N THR A 188 -3.19 5.79 -16.85
CA THR A 188 -4.10 4.94 -16.08
C THR A 188 -3.89 5.16 -14.58
N GLN A 189 -4.94 4.94 -13.78
CA GLN A 189 -4.87 4.99 -12.32
C GLN A 189 -3.69 4.18 -11.76
N VAL A 190 -3.46 2.99 -12.32
CA VAL A 190 -2.36 2.09 -11.95
C VAL A 190 -0.99 2.68 -12.30
N GLN A 191 -0.84 3.36 -13.45
CA GLN A 191 0.41 4.00 -13.84
C GLN A 191 0.78 5.17 -12.92
N LEU A 192 -0.20 5.98 -12.52
CA LEU A 192 0.02 7.03 -11.53
C LEU A 192 0.43 6.45 -10.18
N SER A 193 -0.26 5.40 -9.73
CA SER A 193 0.11 4.69 -8.51
C SER A 193 1.53 4.14 -8.58
N LYS A 194 1.92 3.53 -9.70
CA LYS A 194 3.27 3.02 -9.95
C LYS A 194 4.33 4.11 -9.97
N ARG A 195 4.02 5.30 -10.48
CA ARG A 195 4.94 6.43 -10.44
C ARG A 195 5.09 6.93 -9.01
N LEU A 196 3.99 7.05 -8.28
CA LEU A 196 3.97 7.54 -6.90
C LEU A 196 4.71 6.59 -5.95
N SER A 197 4.52 5.27 -6.10
CA SER A 197 5.21 4.27 -5.27
C SER A 197 6.71 4.24 -5.49
N LYS A 198 7.18 4.57 -6.70
CA LYS A 198 8.61 4.69 -7.03
C LYS A 198 9.24 5.97 -6.50
N LEU A 199 8.50 7.09 -6.57
CA LEU A 199 8.99 8.38 -6.10
C LEU A 199 9.01 8.47 -4.57
N HIS A 200 8.05 7.83 -3.90
CA HIS A 200 7.88 7.88 -2.45
C HIS A 200 7.73 6.49 -1.82
N PRO A 201 8.75 5.62 -1.91
CA PRO A 201 8.66 4.27 -1.36
C PRO A 201 8.45 4.26 0.16
N GLN A 202 8.84 5.32 0.88
CA GLN A 202 8.59 5.49 2.31
C GLN A 202 7.09 5.51 2.69
N LEU A 203 6.20 5.83 1.74
CA LEU A 203 4.75 5.87 2.01
C LEU A 203 4.09 4.50 1.83
N THR A 204 4.83 3.47 1.41
CA THR A 204 4.29 2.15 1.07
C THR A 204 3.44 1.57 2.19
N MET A 205 3.94 1.56 3.43
CA MET A 205 3.17 1.03 4.56
C MET A 205 1.97 1.90 4.92
N ALA A 206 2.09 3.22 4.86
CA ALA A 206 0.99 4.11 5.15
C ALA A 206 -0.15 3.95 4.12
N MET A 207 0.20 3.86 2.84
CA MET A 207 -0.75 3.59 1.75
C MET A 207 -1.38 2.21 1.89
N PHE A 208 -0.59 1.17 2.19
CA PHE A 208 -1.13 -0.17 2.43
C PHE A 208 -2.12 -0.18 3.60
N SER A 209 -1.75 0.42 4.73
CA SER A 209 -2.61 0.53 5.91
C SER A 209 -3.91 1.26 5.58
N GLU A 210 -3.83 2.42 4.92
CA GLU A 210 -5.00 3.21 4.55
C GLU A 210 -5.91 2.45 3.58
N ILE A 211 -5.36 1.82 2.54
CA ILE A 211 -6.13 1.06 1.56
C ILE A 211 -6.84 -0.12 2.22
N THR A 212 -6.12 -0.90 3.05
CA THR A 212 -6.69 -2.08 3.73
C THR A 212 -7.73 -1.70 4.79
N TYR A 213 -7.57 -0.56 5.46
CA TYR A 213 -8.58 -0.01 6.36
C TYR A 213 -9.88 0.34 5.60
N ARG A 214 -9.79 1.07 4.48
CA ARG A 214 -10.95 1.47 3.67
C ARG A 214 -11.62 0.31 2.95
N PHE A 215 -10.85 -0.74 2.63
CA PHE A 215 -11.35 -1.88 1.85
C PHE A 215 -12.57 -2.55 2.48
N GLN A 216 -12.68 -2.56 3.81
CA GLN A 216 -13.79 -3.20 4.54
C GLN A 216 -15.13 -2.48 4.34
N THR A 217 -15.11 -1.16 4.19
CA THR A 217 -16.31 -0.31 4.14
C THR A 217 -16.60 0.22 2.74
N ALA A 218 -15.63 0.15 1.82
CA ALA A 218 -15.75 0.65 0.47
C ALA A 218 -16.82 -0.10 -0.36
N ARG A 219 -17.39 0.61 -1.33
CA ARG A 219 -18.33 0.01 -2.30
C ARG A 219 -17.61 -1.00 -3.20
N ALA A 220 -18.33 -2.02 -3.64
CA ALA A 220 -17.79 -3.09 -4.50
C ALA A 220 -16.95 -2.64 -5.72
N PRO A 221 -17.38 -1.66 -6.56
CA PRO A 221 -16.56 -1.21 -7.67
C PRO A 221 -15.26 -0.50 -7.24
N ILE A 222 -15.23 0.07 -6.03
CA ILE A 222 -14.05 0.75 -5.48
C ILE A 222 -13.06 -0.26 -4.91
N CYS A 223 -13.54 -1.36 -4.32
CA CYS A 223 -12.71 -2.45 -3.82
C CYS A 223 -11.76 -3.00 -4.90
N ARG A 224 -12.27 -3.24 -6.12
CA ARG A 224 -11.43 -3.64 -7.26
C ARG A 224 -10.30 -2.64 -7.52
N ASN A 225 -10.64 -1.36 -7.64
CA ASN A 225 -9.67 -0.30 -7.91
C ASN A 225 -8.62 -0.24 -6.79
N LEU A 226 -9.04 -0.27 -5.52
CA LEU A 226 -8.17 -0.27 -4.33
C LEU A 226 -7.08 -1.35 -4.45
N LEU A 227 -7.44 -2.58 -4.81
CA LEU A 227 -6.47 -3.66 -4.98
C LEU A 227 -5.56 -3.45 -6.20
N GLU A 228 -6.12 -3.01 -7.33
CA GLU A 228 -5.35 -2.77 -8.56
C GLU A 228 -4.25 -1.73 -8.38
N TYR A 229 -4.54 -0.60 -7.75
CA TYR A 229 -3.53 0.43 -7.49
C TYR A 229 -2.74 0.20 -6.20
N LEU A 230 -3.08 -0.79 -5.37
CA LEU A 230 -2.23 -1.25 -4.27
C LEU A 230 -1.01 -2.02 -4.77
N VAL A 231 -1.17 -2.83 -5.82
CA VAL A 231 -0.11 -3.68 -6.38
C VAL A 231 1.23 -2.95 -6.56
N PRO A 232 1.31 -1.75 -7.17
CA PRO A 232 2.59 -1.09 -7.37
C PRO A 232 3.34 -0.68 -6.09
N TRP A 233 2.65 -0.57 -4.95
CA TRP A 233 3.26 -0.26 -3.66
C TRP A 233 3.94 -1.49 -3.07
N LEU A 234 3.37 -2.68 -3.26
CA LEU A 234 3.93 -3.93 -2.73
C LEU A 234 5.23 -4.36 -3.39
N TYR A 235 5.64 -3.74 -4.51
CA TYR A 235 7.00 -3.93 -5.05
C TYR A 235 8.09 -3.47 -4.08
N ASN A 236 7.81 -2.45 -3.27
CA ASN A 236 8.78 -1.89 -2.34
C ASN A 236 8.91 -2.72 -1.04
N MET A 237 8.06 -3.74 -0.84
CA MET A 237 7.97 -4.48 0.42
C MET A 237 8.77 -5.78 0.39
N GLU A 238 9.89 -5.77 1.11
CA GLU A 238 10.59 -6.97 1.54
C GLU A 238 9.95 -7.49 2.83
N LEU A 239 9.63 -8.78 2.87
CA LEU A 239 9.10 -9.45 4.05
C LEU A 239 10.26 -9.97 4.89
N VAL A 240 10.25 -9.61 6.16
CA VAL A 240 11.28 -9.98 7.14
C VAL A 240 10.71 -11.04 8.06
N ASP A 241 11.39 -12.18 8.16
CA ASP A 241 10.98 -13.25 9.06
C ASP A 241 11.33 -12.87 10.52
N PRO A 242 10.33 -12.74 11.41
CA PRO A 242 10.53 -12.34 12.81
C PRO A 242 11.35 -13.36 13.63
N LEU A 243 11.51 -14.59 13.15
CA LEU A 243 12.21 -15.68 13.86
C LEU A 243 13.67 -15.84 13.43
N THR A 244 14.09 -15.21 12.33
CA THR A 244 15.51 -15.10 11.98
C THR A 244 16.06 -13.80 12.54
N PRO A 245 16.96 -13.83 13.55
CA PRO A 245 17.62 -12.61 13.97
C PRO A 245 18.44 -12.07 12.79
N SER A 246 18.00 -10.95 12.22
CA SER A 246 18.79 -10.15 11.31
C SER A 246 20.05 -9.70 12.06
N GLN A 247 21.22 -10.15 11.60
CA GLN A 247 22.52 -9.79 12.17
C GLN A 247 22.88 -8.29 12.03
N ASN A 248 22.00 -7.46 11.45
CA ASN A 248 22.31 -6.07 11.10
C ASN A 248 21.49 -5.00 11.85
N SER A 249 20.66 -5.37 12.82
CA SER A 249 19.79 -4.41 13.53
C SER A 249 20.39 -3.80 14.81
N GLN A 250 21.70 -3.92 15.03
CA GLN A 250 22.39 -3.23 16.12
C GLN A 250 23.58 -2.46 15.57
N ILE A 251 23.65 -1.16 15.92
CA ILE A 251 24.51 -0.10 15.37
C ILE A 251 23.82 0.46 14.11
N ILE A 252 23.10 1.59 14.14
CA ILE A 252 23.64 2.94 14.35
C ILE A 252 22.54 3.87 14.92
N ALA A 253 22.84 4.51 16.06
CA ALA A 253 22.40 5.85 16.42
C ALA A 253 23.60 6.56 17.08
N PRO A 254 23.68 7.90 17.08
CA PRO A 254 24.44 8.65 16.09
C PRO A 254 25.59 9.42 16.75
N PHE A 255 26.86 9.21 16.37
CA PHE A 255 27.93 10.19 16.59
C PHE A 255 29.16 9.83 15.74
N ASN A 256 29.65 10.84 15.03
CA ASN A 256 30.95 11.00 14.35
C ASN A 256 31.02 10.86 12.82
N ASN A 257 31.48 11.97 12.26
CA ASN A 257 31.78 12.29 10.88
C ASN A 257 32.94 11.46 10.29
N ALA A 258 32.93 11.46 8.95
CA ALA A 258 34.07 11.62 8.04
C ALA A 258 34.77 10.35 7.50
N ILE A 259 34.50 10.15 6.21
CA ILE A 259 35.44 9.77 5.14
C ILE A 259 35.89 8.30 5.17
N SER A 260 35.30 7.50 4.29
CA SER A 260 36.00 6.60 3.36
C SER A 260 35.01 6.17 2.27
N GLN A 261 35.30 6.54 1.03
CA GLN A 261 34.72 5.89 -0.15
C GLN A 261 35.14 4.42 -0.13
N ASP A 262 34.18 3.52 -0.21
CA ASP A 262 34.38 2.27 -0.93
C ASP A 262 33.04 1.81 -1.50
N ASP A 263 32.99 1.72 -2.83
CA ASP A 263 31.88 1.20 -3.62
C ASP A 263 31.73 -0.29 -3.33
N SER A 264 30.79 -0.64 -2.45
CA SER A 264 30.20 -1.97 -2.41
C SER A 264 28.71 -1.77 -2.63
N GLU A 265 28.20 -2.35 -3.73
CA GLU A 265 26.80 -2.37 -4.12
C GLU A 265 25.91 -2.71 -2.91
N ALA A 266 25.39 -1.67 -2.26
CA ALA A 266 24.32 -1.78 -1.30
C ALA A 266 23.10 -2.23 -2.10
N GLY A 267 22.88 -3.56 -2.15
CA GLY A 267 21.65 -4.13 -2.67
C GLY A 267 20.49 -3.39 -2.02
N GLU A 268 19.56 -2.90 -2.84
CA GLU A 268 18.39 -2.14 -2.40
C GLU A 268 17.79 -2.83 -1.16
N GLU A 269 17.95 -2.26 0.03
CA GLU A 269 17.31 -2.80 1.24
C GLU A 269 15.82 -2.50 1.13
N GLY A 270 14.97 -3.53 1.16
CA GLY A 270 13.53 -3.32 1.06
C GLY A 270 12.96 -2.60 2.29
N TRP A 271 11.77 -2.00 2.16
CA TRP A 271 11.14 -1.23 3.25
C TRP A 271 10.47 -2.10 4.33
N GLY A 272 11.02 -3.28 4.59
CA GLY A 272 10.46 -4.32 5.45
C GLY A 272 10.84 -4.23 6.93
N SER A 273 9.87 -4.40 7.82
CA SER A 273 10.09 -4.73 9.23
C SER A 273 9.31 -5.99 9.63
N ALA A 274 9.60 -6.55 10.80
CA ALA A 274 8.85 -7.68 11.33
C ALA A 274 7.37 -7.32 11.54
N GLU A 275 7.10 -6.13 12.09
CA GLU A 275 5.75 -5.59 12.31
C GLU A 275 5.03 -5.32 10.99
N ALA A 276 5.73 -4.75 9.99
CA ALA A 276 5.19 -4.53 8.66
C ALA A 276 4.84 -5.85 7.97
N THR A 277 5.69 -6.87 8.13
CA THR A 277 5.45 -8.22 7.61
C THR A 277 4.19 -8.83 8.21
N GLU A 278 4.05 -8.78 9.54
CA GLU A 278 2.86 -9.26 10.22
C GLU A 278 1.60 -8.52 9.75
N MET A 279 1.66 -7.18 9.69
CA MET A 279 0.56 -6.34 9.27
C MET A 279 0.12 -6.65 7.83
N ILE A 280 1.06 -6.76 6.89
CA ILE A 280 0.76 -7.06 5.49
C ILE A 280 0.15 -8.45 5.36
N LEU A 281 0.79 -9.47 5.91
CA LEU A 281 0.35 -10.86 5.74
C LEU A 281 -1.00 -11.10 6.40
N ASN A 282 -1.22 -10.57 7.61
CA ASN A 282 -2.52 -10.69 8.29
C ASN A 282 -3.64 -9.97 7.55
N ASN A 283 -3.42 -8.74 7.08
CA ASN A 283 -4.45 -8.00 6.36
C ASN A 283 -4.74 -8.63 4.99
N LEU A 284 -3.72 -9.08 4.25
CA LEU A 284 -3.93 -9.77 2.97
C LEU A 284 -4.62 -11.11 3.14
N PHE A 285 -4.28 -11.87 4.18
CA PHE A 285 -4.94 -13.14 4.48
C PHE A 285 -6.40 -12.91 4.90
N TYR A 286 -6.66 -11.90 5.73
CA TYR A 286 -8.03 -11.47 6.07
C TYR A 286 -8.84 -11.10 4.81
N ILE A 287 -8.27 -10.29 3.90
CA ILE A 287 -8.92 -9.93 2.64
C ILE A 287 -9.21 -11.19 1.81
N THR A 288 -8.27 -12.14 1.77
CA THR A 288 -8.45 -13.42 1.07
C THR A 288 -9.60 -14.25 1.64
N ILE A 289 -9.75 -14.27 2.98
CA ILE A 289 -10.84 -14.98 3.66
C ILE A 289 -12.19 -14.30 3.39
N LYS A 290 -12.26 -12.99 3.56
CA LYS A 290 -13.54 -12.26 3.54
C LYS A 290 -14.04 -11.92 2.13
N PHE A 291 -13.12 -11.63 1.21
CA PHE A 291 -13.44 -11.04 -0.09
C PHE A 291 -12.79 -11.78 -1.26
N GLY A 292 -12.08 -12.88 -1.01
CA GLY A 292 -11.41 -13.64 -2.06
C GLY A 292 -12.38 -14.12 -3.14
N ASP A 293 -13.61 -14.50 -2.77
CA ASP A 293 -14.62 -14.98 -3.73
C ASP A 293 -15.15 -13.85 -4.64
N ASP A 294 -15.22 -12.63 -4.13
CA ASP A 294 -15.72 -11.47 -4.87
C ASP A 294 -14.66 -10.91 -5.85
N TYR A 295 -13.39 -10.92 -5.44
CA TYR A 295 -12.26 -10.33 -6.20
C TYR A 295 -11.09 -11.32 -6.40
N PRO A 296 -11.33 -12.49 -7.02
CA PRO A 296 -10.33 -13.55 -7.11
C PRO A 296 -9.08 -13.12 -7.88
N LYS A 297 -9.24 -12.34 -8.96
CA LYS A 297 -8.13 -11.96 -9.85
C LYS A 297 -7.25 -10.88 -9.21
N GLU A 298 -7.89 -9.95 -8.53
CA GLU A 298 -7.24 -8.81 -7.89
C GLU A 298 -6.46 -9.29 -6.66
N VAL A 299 -7.06 -10.17 -5.84
CA VAL A 299 -6.37 -10.80 -4.71
C VAL A 299 -5.22 -11.68 -5.18
N GLU A 300 -5.40 -12.46 -6.25
CA GLU A 300 -4.32 -13.23 -6.89
C GLU A 300 -3.17 -12.31 -7.32
N SER A 301 -3.46 -11.22 -8.03
CA SER A 301 -2.45 -10.24 -8.48
C SER A 301 -1.67 -9.64 -7.31
N VAL A 302 -2.32 -9.35 -6.19
CA VAL A 302 -1.69 -8.80 -4.99
C VAL A 302 -0.70 -9.80 -4.36
N TRP A 303 -1.11 -11.07 -4.21
CA TRP A 303 -0.23 -12.13 -3.70
C TRP A 303 0.93 -12.44 -4.65
N CYS A 304 0.67 -12.55 -5.96
CA CYS A 304 1.70 -12.80 -6.97
C CYS A 304 2.72 -11.66 -7.02
N CYS A 305 2.27 -10.41 -6.89
CA CYS A 305 3.15 -9.25 -6.78
C CYS A 305 4.06 -9.40 -5.57
N LEU A 306 3.50 -9.53 -4.37
CA LEU A 306 4.28 -9.61 -3.13
C LEU A 306 5.29 -10.77 -3.15
N CYS A 307 4.88 -11.93 -3.66
CA CYS A 307 5.75 -13.10 -3.83
C CYS A 307 6.89 -12.88 -4.85
N SER A 308 6.66 -12.04 -5.85
CA SER A 308 7.62 -11.82 -6.95
C SER A 308 8.53 -10.62 -6.76
N SER A 309 8.17 -9.71 -5.84
CA SER A 309 8.95 -8.49 -5.55
C SER A 309 10.36 -8.80 -5.05
N TRP A 310 10.49 -9.68 -4.04
CA TRP A 310 11.76 -9.97 -3.38
C TRP A 310 12.00 -11.47 -3.26
N PRO A 311 13.26 -11.94 -3.29
CA PRO A 311 13.56 -13.36 -3.25
C PRO A 311 13.08 -14.00 -1.94
N ASN A 312 13.25 -13.36 -0.79
CA ASN A 312 12.88 -13.96 0.50
C ASN A 312 11.36 -14.00 0.74
N ASN A 313 10.57 -13.19 0.03
CA ASN A 313 9.14 -13.05 0.29
C ASN A 313 8.38 -14.38 0.18
N LEU A 314 8.69 -15.20 -0.84
CA LEU A 314 8.04 -16.49 -1.01
C LEU A 314 8.21 -17.37 0.23
N ARG A 315 9.43 -17.46 0.76
CA ARG A 315 9.72 -18.23 1.98
C ARG A 315 8.91 -17.76 3.17
N VAL A 316 8.91 -16.45 3.43
CA VAL A 316 8.18 -15.87 4.56
C VAL A 316 6.68 -16.09 4.42
N ILE A 317 6.12 -15.96 3.20
CA ILE A 317 4.70 -16.23 2.92
C ILE A 317 4.35 -17.70 3.19
N ILE A 318 5.15 -18.65 2.70
CA ILE A 318 4.88 -20.08 2.89
C ILE A 318 4.94 -20.44 4.37
N ARG A 319 5.96 -19.97 5.09
CA ARG A 319 6.08 -20.16 6.52
C ARG A 319 4.87 -19.58 7.28
N TYR A 320 4.45 -18.36 6.95
CA TYR A 320 3.24 -17.74 7.50
C TYR A 320 2.00 -18.61 7.28
N LEU A 321 1.78 -19.10 6.05
CA LEU A 321 0.64 -19.95 5.74
C LEU A 321 0.66 -21.26 6.54
N PHE A 322 1.83 -21.89 6.74
CA PHE A 322 1.95 -23.08 7.58
C PHE A 322 1.59 -22.79 9.04
N ILE A 323 2.09 -21.69 9.61
CA ILE A 323 1.78 -21.28 10.99
C ILE A 323 0.28 -21.05 11.14
N VAL A 324 -0.31 -20.20 10.30
CA VAL A 324 -1.72 -19.82 10.39
C VAL A 324 -2.63 -21.01 10.14
N THR A 325 -2.33 -21.86 9.14
CA THR A 325 -3.09 -23.08 8.90
C THR A 325 -2.97 -24.07 10.05
N GLY A 326 -1.81 -24.13 10.71
CA GLY A 326 -1.56 -24.97 11.88
C GLY A 326 -2.42 -24.59 13.10
N LEU A 327 -2.79 -23.31 13.24
CA LEU A 327 -3.64 -22.84 14.34
C LEU A 327 -5.09 -23.36 14.24
N ALA A 328 -5.65 -23.39 13.02
CA ALA A 328 -7.03 -23.83 12.77
C ALA A 328 -7.16 -24.52 11.40
N PRO A 329 -6.72 -25.78 11.27
CA PRO A 329 -6.60 -26.45 9.97
C PRO A 329 -7.94 -26.69 9.28
N ASN A 330 -9.02 -26.89 10.02
CA ASN A 330 -10.33 -27.13 9.43
C ASN A 330 -10.94 -25.85 8.81
N GLU A 331 -10.60 -24.68 9.35
CA GLU A 331 -11.19 -23.40 8.93
C GLU A 331 -10.29 -22.64 7.95
N LEU A 332 -8.97 -22.67 8.17
CA LEU A 332 -8.02 -21.80 7.46
C LEU A 332 -7.36 -22.49 6.25
N LEU A 333 -7.30 -23.83 6.23
CA LEU A 333 -6.69 -24.58 5.13
C LEU A 333 -7.30 -24.28 3.74
N PRO A 334 -8.63 -24.11 3.56
CA PRO A 334 -9.18 -23.76 2.25
C PRO A 334 -8.61 -22.45 1.70
N TYR A 335 -8.42 -21.45 2.54
CA TYR A 335 -7.88 -20.14 2.15
C TYR A 335 -6.38 -20.21 1.90
N SER A 336 -5.63 -20.94 2.72
CA SER A 336 -4.19 -21.17 2.48
C SER A 336 -3.96 -21.93 1.17
N LYS A 337 -4.76 -22.97 0.87
CA LYS A 337 -4.73 -23.68 -0.42
C LYS A 337 -4.95 -22.72 -1.57
N ARG A 338 -5.88 -21.77 -1.42
CA ARG A 338 -6.16 -20.76 -2.44
C ARG A 338 -4.93 -19.87 -2.70
N VAL A 339 -4.28 -19.36 -1.65
CA VAL A 339 -3.06 -18.55 -1.81
C VAL A 339 -1.94 -19.37 -2.45
N VAL A 340 -1.74 -20.62 -2.04
CA VAL A 340 -0.76 -21.53 -2.65
C VAL A 340 -1.06 -21.76 -4.13
N LEU A 341 -2.33 -21.91 -4.52
CA LEU A 341 -2.73 -22.06 -5.92
C LEU A 341 -2.46 -20.80 -6.75
N PHE A 342 -2.63 -19.61 -6.17
CA PHE A 342 -2.25 -18.34 -6.81
C PHE A 342 -0.74 -18.32 -7.10
N ILE A 343 0.07 -18.60 -6.09
CA ILE A 343 1.53 -18.61 -6.21
C ILE A 343 2.01 -19.71 -7.18
N ALA A 344 1.38 -20.88 -7.16
CA ALA A 344 1.74 -22.02 -8.03
C ALA A 344 1.58 -21.71 -9.52
N ARG A 345 0.66 -20.80 -9.89
CA ARG A 345 0.49 -20.37 -11.28
C ARG A 345 1.64 -19.50 -11.77
N GLU A 346 2.27 -18.75 -10.86
CA GLU A 346 3.37 -17.84 -11.17
C GLU A 346 4.73 -18.55 -11.09
N LYS A 347 4.99 -19.29 -10.00
CA LYS A 347 6.31 -19.91 -9.68
C LYS A 347 6.18 -21.32 -9.08
N PRO A 348 5.78 -22.34 -9.87
CA PRO A 348 5.51 -23.69 -9.35
C PRO A 348 6.75 -24.41 -8.80
N GLU A 349 7.90 -24.34 -9.49
CA GLU A 349 9.12 -25.05 -9.08
C GLU A 349 9.64 -24.53 -7.73
N ARG A 350 9.83 -23.21 -7.64
CA ARG A 350 10.32 -22.55 -6.42
C ARG A 350 9.37 -22.73 -5.23
N LEU A 351 8.06 -22.75 -5.49
CA LEU A 351 7.06 -23.03 -4.47
C LEU A 351 7.25 -24.43 -3.87
N ILE A 352 7.47 -25.45 -4.70
CA ILE A 352 7.67 -26.82 -4.25
C ILE A 352 8.95 -26.92 -3.41
N ASP A 353 10.05 -26.31 -3.87
CA ASP A 353 11.32 -26.31 -3.15
C ASP A 353 11.19 -25.68 -1.75
N GLU A 354 10.50 -24.54 -1.66
CA GLU A 354 10.29 -23.82 -0.41
C GLU A 354 9.34 -24.57 0.53
N MET A 355 8.26 -25.16 0.00
CA MET A 355 7.37 -26.02 0.78
C MET A 355 8.09 -27.26 1.31
N MET A 356 8.97 -27.87 0.52
CA MET A 356 9.79 -29.00 0.98
C MET A 356 10.77 -28.59 2.07
N THR A 357 11.39 -27.42 1.92
CA THR A 357 12.30 -26.85 2.92
C THR A 357 11.57 -26.63 4.25
N GLU A 358 10.38 -26.03 4.23
CA GLU A 358 9.57 -25.84 5.43
C GLU A 358 9.08 -27.17 6.03
N LEU A 359 8.70 -28.16 5.21
CA LEU A 359 8.29 -29.48 5.70
C LEU A 359 9.44 -30.25 6.37
N GLN A 360 10.69 -30.08 5.91
CA GLN A 360 11.87 -30.68 6.55
C GLN A 360 12.15 -30.12 7.95
N THR A 361 11.62 -28.94 8.28
CA THR A 361 11.71 -28.40 9.65
C THR A 361 10.84 -29.16 10.64
N VAL A 362 9.82 -29.88 10.14
CA VAL A 362 8.92 -30.68 10.97
C VAL A 362 9.64 -32.00 11.32
N GLU A 363 10.15 -32.09 12.56
CA GLU A 363 10.95 -33.23 13.04
C GLU A 363 10.29 -34.61 12.79
N SER A 364 8.95 -34.69 12.83
CA SER A 364 8.21 -35.93 12.62
C SER A 364 8.22 -36.43 11.16
N LEU A 365 8.56 -35.55 10.20
CA LEU A 365 8.61 -35.87 8.77
C LEU A 365 10.03 -36.22 8.29
N ASN A 366 11.05 -36.12 9.16
CA ASN A 366 12.44 -36.49 8.88
C ASN A 366 12.65 -38.01 8.92
N CYS A 367 11.94 -38.70 8.03
CA CYS A 367 12.03 -40.14 7.79
C CYS A 367 12.98 -40.45 6.64
N MET A 368 13.81 -41.49 6.81
CA MET A 368 14.61 -42.08 5.75
C MET A 368 13.81 -43.19 5.07
N VAL A 369 13.77 -43.20 3.75
CA VAL A 369 13.07 -44.23 2.97
C VAL A 369 14.12 -45.07 2.23
N GLU A 370 14.26 -46.33 2.64
CA GLU A 370 15.14 -47.30 2.00
C GLU A 370 14.33 -48.21 1.06
N ARG A 371 14.84 -48.43 -0.16
CA ARG A 371 14.29 -49.44 -1.07
C ARG A 371 14.80 -50.82 -0.66
N THR A 372 13.92 -51.80 -0.59
CA THR A 372 14.26 -53.20 -0.33
C THR A 372 13.91 -54.05 -1.55
N GLU A 373 14.68 -55.11 -1.78
CA GLU A 373 14.45 -56.05 -2.88
C GLU A 373 13.27 -57.00 -2.60
N THR A 374 12.85 -57.11 -1.33
CA THR A 374 11.74 -57.96 -0.88
C THR A 374 10.66 -57.14 -0.16
N PRO A 375 9.38 -57.54 -0.26
CA PRO A 375 8.28 -56.80 0.33
C PRO A 375 8.35 -56.75 1.87
N PRO A 376 8.00 -55.61 2.51
CA PRO A 376 7.58 -54.34 1.90
C PRO A 376 8.77 -53.63 1.22
N PHE A 377 8.61 -53.26 -0.06
CA PHE A 377 9.67 -52.74 -0.94
C PHE A 377 10.22 -51.36 -0.55
N PHE A 378 9.59 -50.72 0.43
CA PHE A 378 10.03 -49.47 1.02
C PHE A 378 9.97 -49.62 2.53
N ARG A 379 11.10 -49.34 3.18
CA ARG A 379 11.21 -49.27 4.64
C ARG A 379 11.40 -47.82 5.04
N ILE A 380 10.47 -47.32 5.86
CA ILE A 380 10.54 -45.97 6.42
C ILE A 380 11.16 -46.07 7.81
N THR A 381 12.33 -45.49 8.01
CA THR A 381 13.01 -45.41 9.31
C THR A 381 13.01 -43.97 9.78
N ASN A 382 12.41 -43.71 10.94
CA ASN A 382 12.45 -42.39 11.54
C ASN A 382 13.87 -42.15 12.07
N THR A 383 14.47 -40.99 11.77
CA THR A 383 15.87 -40.67 12.12
C THR A 383 16.15 -40.66 13.64
N ARG A 384 15.12 -40.82 14.48
CA ARG A 384 15.20 -40.82 15.95
C ARG A 384 15.15 -42.19 16.65
N LYS A 385 15.44 -43.30 15.98
CA LYS A 385 15.67 -44.60 16.67
C LYS A 385 17.11 -45.08 16.55
N GLY A 386 17.98 -44.36 17.26
CA GLY A 386 19.40 -44.67 17.42
C GLY A 386 19.97 -44.23 18.77
N SER A 387 19.20 -44.31 19.87
CA SER A 387 19.78 -44.42 21.22
C SER A 387 18.74 -44.97 22.19
N GLY A 388 18.71 -46.28 22.38
CA GLY A 388 17.85 -46.88 23.39
C GLY A 388 17.49 -48.33 23.13
N HIS A 389 18.48 -49.22 23.00
CA HIS A 389 18.35 -50.50 23.69
C HIS A 389 19.71 -51.06 24.09
N SER A 390 19.74 -51.54 25.32
CA SER A 390 20.78 -52.22 26.06
C SER A 390 21.60 -53.20 25.22
N GLU A 391 22.92 -53.17 25.35
CA GLU A 391 23.74 -54.26 25.93
C GLU A 391 25.24 -53.95 25.72
N GLU A 392 26.03 -54.53 26.61
CA GLU A 392 27.44 -54.26 26.90
C GLU A 392 28.45 -54.51 25.77
N GLU A 393 29.60 -53.85 25.93
CA GLU A 393 30.96 -54.26 25.55
C GLU A 393 31.52 -54.04 24.12
N THR A 394 32.47 -53.09 24.10
CA THR A 394 33.81 -53.12 23.44
C THR A 394 34.02 -52.64 21.99
N ALA A 395 34.82 -51.57 21.92
CA ALA A 395 36.02 -51.39 21.07
C ALA A 395 35.94 -50.75 19.65
N VAL A 396 36.50 -49.52 19.60
CA VAL A 396 37.58 -49.05 18.68
C VAL A 396 37.22 -48.36 17.33
N ASN A 397 37.69 -47.10 17.27
CA ASN A 397 38.19 -46.25 16.17
C ASN A 397 37.28 -45.66 15.05
N ASN A 398 37.27 -44.32 15.06
CA ASN A 398 37.52 -43.36 13.97
C ASN A 398 37.06 -43.69 12.54
N ASN A 399 36.13 -42.89 12.00
CA ASN A 399 36.51 -41.84 11.04
C ASN A 399 35.35 -40.89 10.72
N THR A 400 35.71 -39.63 10.54
CA THR A 400 34.94 -38.53 9.94
C THR A 400 34.40 -38.90 8.56
N GLY A 401 33.12 -38.63 8.32
CA GLY A 401 32.51 -38.71 7.00
C GLY A 401 31.20 -37.95 6.95
N VAL A 402 31.25 -36.75 6.37
CA VAL A 402 30.07 -36.04 5.86
C VAL A 402 29.38 -36.97 4.86
N ILE A 403 28.13 -37.37 5.10
CA ILE A 403 27.35 -38.11 4.10
C ILE A 403 26.30 -37.17 3.51
N GLN A 404 26.69 -36.69 2.34
CA GLN A 404 25.89 -36.03 1.32
C GLN A 404 24.82 -37.02 0.81
N ALA A 405 23.57 -36.55 0.69
CA ALA A 405 22.47 -37.34 0.16
C ALA A 405 22.65 -37.58 -1.35
N THR A 406 22.76 -38.85 -1.75
CA THR A 406 22.68 -39.28 -3.15
C THR A 406 21.53 -40.27 -3.30
N VAL A 407 20.47 -39.85 -4.00
CA VAL A 407 19.44 -40.76 -4.50
C VAL A 407 19.90 -41.21 -5.88
N ASN A 408 20.58 -42.36 -5.95
CA ASN A 408 20.93 -42.97 -7.24
C ASN A 408 19.67 -43.59 -7.85
N PHE A 409 19.08 -42.90 -8.82
CA PHE A 409 18.18 -43.51 -9.79
C PHE A 409 19.02 -44.15 -10.89
N GLU A 410 19.48 -45.38 -10.68
CA GLU A 410 19.90 -46.24 -11.78
C GLU A 410 19.03 -47.50 -11.85
N GLN A 411 18.27 -47.53 -12.94
CA GLN A 411 17.83 -48.64 -13.79
C GLN A 411 17.44 -49.99 -13.16
N GLY A 412 16.19 -50.36 -13.44
CA GLY A 412 15.69 -51.73 -13.50
C GLY A 412 14.50 -51.77 -14.44
#